data_AF-A0A0P4V2D7-F1
#
_entry.id   AF-A0A0P4V2D7-F1
#
_cell.length_a   1.000
_cell.length_b   1.000
_cell.length_c   1.000
_cell.angle_alpha   90.00
_cell.angle_beta   90.00
_cell.angle_gamma   90.00
#
_symmetry.space_group_name_H-M   'P 1'
#
loop_
_entity.id
_entity.type
_entity.pdbx_description
1 polymer ?
#
loop_
_entity_poly.entity_id
_entity_poly.type
_entity_poly.pdbx_seq_one_letter_code
_entity_poly.pdbx_strand_id
1 'polypeptide(L)'
;MSDESIDYSDIPPLTDEFFENATLTIPAKQAQQWVKLDADVLEWFQAHSDEYKAAINSVLRQFTKRLSKPDLHHVSIRTADIFRAIAFYEQLGFTVCERFQTGYTLACWMEGLGGRIELLQIPEPKPAPDAFNDEHYTGYYHLSFDVTELTEELPQWIESLKTKLEAQDQALMVLLEPTQQMIGDRVYEVAFIADMDGLPIEFLNRLK
;
A
#
# COMPACT_ATOMS: atom_id res chain seq x y z
N MET A 1 -42.51 -25.08 42.58
CA MET A 1 -41.14 -25.48 42.97
C MET A 1 -40.29 -24.24 42.82
N SER A 2 -39.70 -23.73 43.92
CA SER A 2 -38.70 -22.66 43.84
C SER A 2 -37.32 -23.30 43.66
N ASP A 3 -36.39 -22.58 43.03
CA ASP A 3 -35.01 -23.05 42.83
C ASP A 3 -34.32 -23.45 44.15
N GLU A 4 -34.76 -22.88 45.28
CA GLU A 4 -34.29 -23.20 46.64
C GLU A 4 -34.63 -24.62 47.10
N SER A 5 -35.50 -25.33 46.39
CA SER A 5 -35.89 -26.72 46.68
C SER A 5 -35.12 -27.77 45.86
N ILE A 6 -34.14 -27.34 45.05
CA ILE A 6 -33.30 -28.23 44.26
C ILE A 6 -32.12 -28.69 45.13
N ASP A 7 -31.98 -30.00 45.31
CA ASP A 7 -30.87 -30.62 46.02
C ASP A 7 -29.64 -30.74 45.09
N TYR A 8 -28.56 -30.07 45.47
CA TYR A 8 -27.27 -30.10 44.76
C TYR A 8 -26.21 -30.96 45.46
N SER A 9 -26.59 -31.75 46.46
CA SER A 9 -25.64 -32.59 47.22
C SER A 9 -24.91 -33.61 46.34
N ASP A 10 -25.54 -34.10 45.28
CA ASP A 10 -24.96 -35.02 44.30
C ASP A 10 -24.05 -34.33 43.26
N ILE A 11 -24.10 -33.00 43.16
CA ILE A 11 -23.34 -32.20 42.19
C ILE A 11 -22.79 -30.95 42.89
N PRO A 12 -21.81 -31.12 43.79
CA PRO A 12 -21.21 -29.98 44.49
C PRO A 12 -20.57 -29.00 43.49
N PRO A 13 -20.53 -27.69 43.82
CA PRO A 13 -19.87 -26.69 42.98
C PRO A 13 -18.41 -27.06 42.76
N LEU A 14 -17.93 -26.87 41.53
CA LEU A 14 -16.52 -27.08 41.20
C LEU A 14 -15.66 -26.06 41.95
N THR A 15 -14.62 -26.55 42.63
CA THR A 15 -13.72 -25.72 43.43
C THR A 15 -12.59 -25.14 42.59
N ASP A 16 -11.94 -24.08 43.08
CA ASP A 16 -10.76 -23.52 42.41
C ASP A 16 -9.64 -24.58 42.27
N GLU A 17 -9.46 -25.43 43.29
CA GLU A 17 -8.52 -26.56 43.29
C GLU A 17 -8.84 -27.60 42.18
N PHE A 18 -10.12 -27.78 41.84
CA PHE A 18 -10.53 -28.63 40.72
C PHE A 18 -10.03 -28.04 39.39
N PHE A 19 -10.12 -26.72 39.20
CA PHE A 19 -9.65 -26.06 37.98
C PHE A 19 -8.12 -25.97 37.91
N GLU A 20 -7.42 -25.80 39.03
CA GLU A 20 -5.95 -25.82 39.09
C GLU A 20 -5.36 -27.16 38.66
N ASN A 21 -6.04 -28.27 38.98
CA ASN A 21 -5.61 -29.62 38.62
C ASN A 21 -6.30 -30.16 37.34
N ALA A 22 -7.15 -29.36 36.69
CA ALA A 22 -7.85 -29.79 35.50
C ALA A 22 -6.90 -29.88 34.30
N THR A 23 -6.72 -31.10 33.78
CA THR A 23 -6.00 -31.29 32.52
C THR A 23 -6.89 -30.91 31.35
N LEU A 24 -6.63 -29.74 30.75
CA LEU A 24 -7.31 -29.31 29.53
C LEU A 24 -7.04 -30.32 28.41
N THR A 25 -8.05 -31.11 28.07
CA THR A 25 -7.96 -32.11 26.99
C THR A 25 -8.61 -31.53 25.73
N ILE A 26 -7.79 -31.01 24.82
CA ILE A 26 -8.27 -30.55 23.51
C ILE A 26 -8.34 -31.78 22.58
N PRO A 27 -9.50 -32.09 21.98
CA PRO A 27 -9.62 -33.17 21.01
C PRO A 27 -8.57 -33.00 19.88
N ALA A 28 -7.80 -34.05 19.58
CA ALA A 28 -6.68 -33.97 18.63
C ALA A 28 -7.07 -33.39 17.26
N LYS A 29 -8.31 -33.65 16.81
CA LYS A 29 -8.87 -33.12 15.57
C LYS A 29 -9.07 -31.59 15.59
N GLN A 30 -9.35 -31.01 16.75
CA GLN A 30 -9.41 -29.56 16.93
C GLN A 30 -8.01 -28.96 17.05
N ALA A 31 -7.09 -29.59 17.79
CA ALA A 31 -5.72 -29.12 17.94
C ALA A 31 -4.97 -29.03 16.59
N GLN A 32 -5.27 -29.92 15.63
CA GLN A 32 -4.72 -29.86 14.26
C GLN A 32 -5.10 -28.60 13.48
N GLN A 33 -6.13 -27.86 13.90
CA GLN A 33 -6.57 -26.62 13.27
C GLN A 33 -6.04 -25.36 13.97
N TRP A 34 -5.20 -25.51 15.00
CA TRP A 34 -4.68 -24.38 15.76
C TRP A 34 -3.40 -23.86 15.12
N VAL A 35 -3.35 -22.55 14.89
CA VAL A 35 -2.13 -21.86 14.48
C VAL A 35 -1.41 -21.43 15.74
N LYS A 36 -0.15 -21.86 15.87
CA LYS A 36 0.74 -21.38 16.94
C LYS A 36 1.23 -19.97 16.56
N LEU A 37 1.10 -19.03 17.49
CA LEU A 37 1.69 -17.70 17.37
C LEU A 37 2.99 -17.65 18.17
N ASP A 38 3.94 -16.86 17.69
CA ASP A 38 5.16 -16.55 18.44
C ASP A 38 4.83 -15.70 19.67
N ALA A 39 5.64 -15.85 20.72
CA ALA A 39 5.35 -15.28 22.03
C ALA A 39 5.33 -13.75 22.01
N ASP A 40 6.28 -13.13 21.30
CA ASP A 40 6.38 -11.69 21.11
C ASP A 40 5.18 -11.10 20.37
N VAL A 41 4.69 -11.80 19.33
CA VAL A 41 3.48 -11.40 18.61
C VAL A 41 2.26 -11.44 19.53
N LEU A 42 2.11 -12.49 20.32
CA LEU A 42 0.99 -12.63 21.26
C LEU A 42 1.03 -11.55 22.36
N GLU A 43 2.20 -11.33 22.96
CA GLU A 43 2.43 -10.30 23.98
C GLU A 43 2.10 -8.91 23.44
N TRP A 44 2.50 -8.61 22.20
CA TRP A 44 2.16 -7.34 21.56
C TRP A 44 0.65 -7.14 21.49
N PHE A 45 -0.12 -8.12 20.98
CA PHE A 45 -1.58 -7.98 20.89
C PHE A 45 -2.24 -7.88 22.27
N GLN A 46 -1.75 -8.61 23.27
CA GLN A 46 -2.25 -8.53 24.65
C GLN A 46 -2.01 -7.16 25.29
N ALA A 47 -0.88 -6.52 24.99
CA ALA A 47 -0.56 -5.19 25.49
C ALA A 47 -1.39 -4.07 24.84
N HIS A 48 -1.91 -4.28 23.62
CA HIS A 48 -2.59 -3.25 22.84
C HIS A 48 -4.12 -3.43 22.76
N SER A 49 -4.67 -4.55 23.22
CA SER A 49 -6.12 -4.79 23.18
C SER A 49 -6.55 -5.80 24.24
N ASP A 50 -7.54 -5.42 25.06
CA ASP A 50 -8.23 -6.35 25.97
C ASP A 50 -8.94 -7.49 25.20
N GLU A 51 -9.25 -7.25 23.92
CA GLU A 51 -9.83 -8.21 22.97
C GLU A 51 -8.78 -8.77 21.99
N TYR A 52 -7.54 -8.99 22.44
CA TYR A 52 -6.41 -9.42 21.61
C TYR A 52 -6.70 -10.59 20.65
N LYS A 53 -7.52 -11.57 21.06
CA LYS A 53 -7.93 -12.70 20.19
C LYS A 53 -8.78 -12.24 19.00
N ALA A 54 -9.69 -11.29 19.22
CA ALA A 54 -10.50 -10.71 18.15
C ALA A 54 -9.65 -9.82 17.24
N ALA A 55 -8.71 -9.05 17.81
CA ALA A 55 -7.75 -8.24 17.07
C ALA A 55 -6.88 -9.08 16.13
N ILE A 56 -6.29 -10.18 16.62
CA ILE A 56 -5.52 -11.15 15.83
C ILE A 56 -6.36 -11.67 14.66
N ASN A 57 -7.59 -12.13 14.93
CA ASN A 57 -8.47 -12.65 13.89
C ASN A 57 -8.86 -11.57 12.86
N SER A 58 -9.04 -10.32 13.28
CA SER A 58 -9.33 -9.20 12.39
C SER A 58 -8.16 -8.95 11.43
N VAL A 59 -6.93 -8.90 11.96
CA VAL A 59 -5.70 -8.72 11.15
C VAL A 59 -5.54 -9.85 10.14
N LEU A 60 -5.69 -11.12 10.57
CA LEU A 60 -5.61 -12.27 9.66
C LEU A 60 -6.67 -12.19 8.56
N ARG A 61 -7.91 -11.83 8.90
CA ARG A 61 -9.00 -11.67 7.91
C ARG A 61 -8.72 -10.53 6.94
N GLN A 62 -8.18 -9.41 7.40
CA GLN A 62 -7.81 -8.29 6.54
C GLN A 62 -6.69 -8.69 5.58
N PHE A 63 -5.67 -9.39 6.08
CA PHE A 63 -4.58 -9.92 5.28
C PHE A 63 -5.06 -10.90 4.21
N THR A 64 -5.89 -11.90 4.59
CA THR A 64 -6.48 -12.84 3.63
C THR A 64 -7.36 -12.14 2.61
N LYS A 65 -8.17 -11.16 3.02
CA LYS A 65 -8.99 -10.36 2.10
C LYS A 65 -8.12 -9.60 1.11
N ARG A 66 -6.98 -9.06 1.53
CA ARG A 66 -6.00 -8.40 0.65
C ARG A 66 -5.45 -9.39 -0.38
N LEU A 67 -4.99 -10.56 0.05
CA LEU A 67 -4.48 -11.62 -0.82
C LEU A 67 -5.53 -12.20 -1.79
N SER A 68 -6.82 -12.11 -1.43
CA SER A 68 -7.91 -12.63 -2.27
C SER A 68 -8.38 -11.68 -3.38
N LYS A 69 -7.88 -10.44 -3.38
CA LYS A 69 -8.21 -9.46 -4.43
C LYS A 69 -7.17 -9.55 -5.55
N PRO A 70 -7.58 -9.31 -6.81
CA PRO A 70 -6.60 -9.18 -7.88
C PRO A 70 -5.73 -7.95 -7.60
N ASP A 71 -4.42 -8.14 -7.62
CA ASP A 71 -3.47 -7.03 -7.58
C ASP A 71 -3.51 -6.26 -8.90
N LEU A 72 -3.27 -4.95 -8.85
CA LEU A 72 -3.01 -4.16 -10.05
C LEU A 72 -1.73 -4.70 -10.69
N HIS A 73 -1.86 -5.38 -11.83
CA HIS A 73 -0.74 -6.11 -12.42
C HIS A 73 0.35 -5.19 -13.00
N HIS A 74 -0.03 -4.14 -13.73
CA HIS A 74 0.83 -3.01 -14.11
C HIS A 74 -0.01 -1.87 -14.68
N VAL A 75 0.61 -0.70 -14.87
CA VAL A 75 0.12 0.37 -15.74
C VAL A 75 1.08 0.54 -16.92
N SER A 76 0.56 0.57 -18.13
CA SER A 76 1.35 0.77 -19.34
C SER A 76 1.44 2.27 -19.66
N ILE A 77 2.65 2.77 -19.87
CA ILE A 77 2.98 4.16 -20.12
C ILE A 77 3.75 4.23 -21.44
N ARG A 78 3.26 5.05 -22.36
CA ARG A 78 3.98 5.33 -23.60
C ARG A 78 5.06 6.38 -23.38
N THR A 79 6.15 6.29 -24.11
CA THR A 79 7.22 7.29 -24.09
C THR A 79 7.85 7.46 -25.48
N ALA A 80 8.28 8.67 -25.83
CA ALA A 80 9.03 8.93 -27.06
C ALA A 80 10.43 8.31 -27.02
N ASP A 81 11.07 8.28 -25.84
CA ASP A 81 12.43 7.81 -25.63
C ASP A 81 12.51 6.98 -24.33
N ILE A 82 12.60 5.66 -24.49
CA ILE A 82 12.59 4.74 -23.35
C ILE A 82 13.81 4.90 -22.45
N PHE A 83 14.95 5.35 -22.97
CA PHE A 83 16.14 5.51 -22.15
C PHE A 83 16.01 6.73 -21.24
N ARG A 84 15.43 7.82 -21.75
CA ARG A 84 15.13 9.00 -20.94
C ARG A 84 14.04 8.71 -19.91
N ALA A 85 13.01 7.97 -20.29
CA ALA A 85 11.95 7.56 -19.37
C ALA A 85 12.50 6.65 -18.26
N ILE A 86 13.30 5.64 -18.57
CA ILE A 86 13.93 4.77 -17.56
C ILE A 86 14.73 5.62 -16.56
N ALA A 87 15.59 6.53 -17.02
CA ALA A 87 16.40 7.37 -16.15
C ALA A 87 15.54 8.23 -15.20
N PHE A 88 14.43 8.79 -15.71
CA PHE A 88 13.46 9.55 -14.93
C PHE A 88 12.77 8.70 -13.86
N TYR A 89 12.19 7.56 -14.25
CA TYR A 89 11.46 6.68 -13.32
C TYR A 89 12.40 6.04 -12.28
N GLU A 90 13.68 5.82 -12.60
CA GLU A 90 14.69 5.44 -11.61
C GLU A 90 14.88 6.50 -10.52
N GLN A 91 14.77 7.81 -10.84
CA GLN A 91 14.85 8.87 -9.81
C GLN A 91 13.65 8.88 -8.87
N LEU A 92 12.49 8.39 -9.33
CA LEU A 92 11.30 8.18 -8.51
C LEU A 92 11.40 6.93 -7.62
N GLY A 93 12.41 6.09 -7.80
CA GLY A 93 12.62 4.86 -7.02
C GLY A 93 12.13 3.58 -7.71
N PHE A 94 11.89 3.62 -9.03
CA PHE A 94 11.68 2.39 -9.80
C PHE A 94 13.01 1.72 -10.18
N THR A 95 12.96 0.42 -10.44
CA THR A 95 14.08 -0.36 -10.96
C THR A 95 13.61 -1.19 -12.14
N VAL A 96 14.43 -1.27 -13.20
CA VAL A 96 14.13 -2.12 -14.37
C VAL A 96 14.19 -3.59 -13.97
N CYS A 97 13.09 -4.31 -14.19
CA CYS A 97 12.99 -5.74 -13.92
C CYS A 97 13.28 -6.58 -15.17
N GLU A 98 12.76 -6.16 -16.32
CA GLU A 98 12.83 -6.92 -17.57
C GLU A 98 12.83 -5.96 -18.77
N ARG A 99 13.60 -6.28 -19.82
CA ARG A 99 13.65 -5.50 -21.07
C ARG A 99 13.29 -6.41 -22.23
N PHE A 100 12.32 -5.99 -23.03
CA PHE A 100 11.80 -6.81 -24.11
C PHE A 100 11.38 -5.96 -25.31
N GLN A 101 10.96 -6.64 -26.38
CA GLN A 101 10.37 -6.01 -27.55
C GLN A 101 8.90 -6.42 -27.64
N THR A 102 8.05 -5.49 -28.04
CA THR A 102 6.65 -5.75 -28.36
C THR A 102 6.37 -5.23 -29.77
N GLY A 103 6.07 -6.16 -30.68
CA GLY A 103 6.07 -5.87 -32.10
C GLY A 103 7.44 -5.37 -32.57
N TYR A 104 7.51 -4.12 -33.02
CA TYR A 104 8.71 -3.49 -33.55
C TYR A 104 9.31 -2.42 -32.61
N THR A 105 8.81 -2.31 -31.38
CA THR A 105 9.26 -1.28 -30.44
C THR A 105 9.87 -1.86 -29.16
N LEU A 106 10.62 -1.00 -28.45
CA LEU A 106 11.23 -1.30 -27.17
C LEU A 106 10.21 -1.19 -26.05
N ALA A 107 10.31 -2.09 -25.08
CA ALA A 107 9.53 -2.04 -23.85
C ALA A 107 10.36 -2.52 -22.66
N CYS A 108 9.98 -2.09 -21.46
CA CYS A 108 10.52 -2.64 -20.23
C CYS A 108 9.50 -2.62 -19.10
N TRP A 109 9.61 -3.58 -18.19
CA TRP A 109 8.91 -3.54 -16.91
C TRP A 109 9.80 -2.91 -15.85
N MET A 110 9.21 -2.05 -15.03
CA MET A 110 9.86 -1.48 -13.85
C MET A 110 8.98 -1.65 -12.62
N GLU A 111 9.61 -1.90 -11.48
CA GLU A 111 8.93 -2.03 -10.18
C GLU A 111 9.46 -0.99 -9.21
N GLY A 112 8.57 -0.41 -8.41
CA GLY A 112 8.85 0.69 -7.51
C GLY A 112 7.56 1.27 -6.93
N LEU A 113 7.67 2.04 -5.84
CA LEU A 113 6.53 2.73 -5.21
C LEU A 113 5.32 1.82 -4.94
N GLY A 114 5.57 0.55 -4.60
CA GLY A 114 4.51 -0.42 -4.31
C GLY A 114 3.73 -0.94 -5.53
N GLY A 115 4.20 -0.67 -6.76
CA GLY A 115 3.54 -1.11 -7.99
C GLY A 115 4.50 -1.46 -9.11
N ARG A 116 3.92 -1.72 -10.30
CA ARG A 116 4.64 -2.05 -11.53
C ARG A 116 4.18 -1.16 -12.67
N ILE A 117 5.12 -0.64 -13.44
CA ILE A 117 4.86 0.07 -14.70
C ILE A 117 5.48 -0.68 -15.87
N GLU A 118 4.86 -0.53 -17.04
CA GLU A 118 5.39 -0.98 -18.32
C GLU A 118 5.66 0.25 -19.17
N LEU A 119 6.93 0.51 -19.47
CA LEU A 119 7.29 1.57 -20.40
C LEU A 119 7.30 1.01 -21.82
N LEU A 120 6.64 1.71 -22.73
CA LEU A 120 6.52 1.35 -24.14
C LEU A 120 7.01 2.50 -25.03
N GLN A 121 8.06 2.28 -25.81
CA GLN A 121 8.53 3.30 -26.73
C GLN A 121 7.56 3.47 -27.91
N ILE A 122 7.23 4.72 -28.24
CA ILE A 122 6.52 5.11 -29.45
C ILE A 122 7.24 6.37 -29.94
N PRO A 123 8.12 6.30 -30.97
CA PRO A 123 9.03 7.39 -31.33
C PRO A 123 8.37 8.75 -31.62
N GLU A 124 7.12 8.75 -32.07
CA GLU A 124 6.31 9.96 -32.29
C GLU A 124 4.94 9.77 -31.65
N PRO A 125 4.87 9.80 -30.31
CA PRO A 125 3.60 9.59 -29.65
C PRO A 125 2.76 10.86 -29.79
N LYS A 126 1.44 10.72 -29.91
CA LYS A 126 0.55 11.88 -29.79
C LYS A 126 0.77 12.52 -28.41
N PRO A 127 0.75 13.86 -28.27
CA PRO A 127 0.93 14.49 -26.96
C PRO A 127 -0.15 14.02 -25.98
N ALA A 128 0.19 13.97 -24.69
CA ALA A 128 -0.80 13.74 -23.66
C ALA A 128 -1.84 14.89 -23.69
N PRO A 129 -3.13 14.61 -23.40
CA PRO A 129 -4.09 15.68 -23.20
C PRO A 129 -3.65 16.63 -22.10
N ASP A 130 -3.88 17.94 -22.29
CA ASP A 130 -3.58 18.94 -21.26
C ASP A 130 -4.65 18.92 -20.18
N ALA A 131 -4.55 17.95 -19.28
CA ALA A 131 -5.57 17.74 -18.27
C ALA A 131 -5.62 18.87 -17.23
N PHE A 132 -4.57 19.69 -17.11
CA PHE A 132 -4.49 20.76 -16.11
C PHE A 132 -5.11 22.08 -16.57
N ASN A 133 -5.00 22.42 -17.86
CA ASN A 133 -5.50 23.70 -18.36
C ASN A 133 -6.77 23.57 -19.21
N ASP A 134 -7.18 22.36 -19.61
CA ASP A 134 -8.41 22.14 -20.36
C ASP A 134 -9.55 21.71 -19.43
N GLU A 135 -10.54 22.58 -19.27
CA GLU A 135 -11.72 22.38 -18.41
C GLU A 135 -12.55 21.13 -18.77
N HIS A 136 -12.41 20.58 -19.98
CA HIS A 136 -13.07 19.34 -20.38
C HIS A 136 -12.43 18.09 -19.75
N TYR A 137 -11.24 18.22 -19.16
CA TYR A 137 -10.52 17.12 -18.52
C TYR A 137 -10.61 17.21 -16.99
N THR A 138 -11.82 17.00 -16.46
CA THR A 138 -12.02 16.95 -15.00
C THR A 138 -11.35 15.72 -14.38
N GLY A 139 -10.57 15.91 -13.32
CA GLY A 139 -9.95 14.82 -12.54
C GLY A 139 -8.53 14.44 -12.96
N TYR A 140 -7.91 15.15 -13.91
CA TYR A 140 -6.49 15.07 -14.31
C TYR A 140 -5.99 13.72 -14.86
N TYR A 141 -6.75 12.62 -14.75
CA TYR A 141 -6.49 11.29 -15.31
C TYR A 141 -5.04 10.79 -15.11
N HIS A 142 -4.61 10.79 -13.85
CA HIS A 142 -3.22 10.63 -13.46
C HIS A 142 -2.93 9.29 -12.76
N LEU A 143 -1.64 8.98 -12.63
CA LEU A 143 -1.12 7.97 -11.71
C LEU A 143 -0.87 8.63 -10.35
N SER A 144 -1.19 7.94 -9.24
CA SER A 144 -0.98 8.48 -7.89
C SER A 144 -0.16 7.51 -7.05
N PHE A 145 0.86 8.05 -6.37
CA PHE A 145 1.73 7.30 -5.47
C PHE A 145 1.72 7.91 -4.06
N ASP A 146 1.44 7.06 -3.07
CA ASP A 146 1.57 7.43 -1.66
C ASP A 146 3.04 7.29 -1.24
N VAL A 147 3.66 8.40 -0.87
CA VAL A 147 5.06 8.50 -0.42
C VAL A 147 5.18 8.78 1.07
N THR A 148 4.10 8.62 1.84
CA THR A 148 4.06 8.86 3.30
C THR A 148 5.16 8.10 4.06
N GLU A 149 5.50 6.90 3.61
CA GLU A 149 6.55 6.07 4.24
C GLU A 149 7.96 6.37 3.71
N LEU A 150 8.09 7.25 2.69
CA LEU A 150 9.35 7.60 2.04
C LEU A 150 9.83 9.01 2.39
N THR A 151 8.94 9.88 2.84
CA THR A 151 9.28 11.26 3.22
C THR A 151 8.36 11.76 4.34
N GLU A 152 8.89 12.61 5.22
CA GLU A 152 8.08 13.32 6.21
C GLU A 152 7.45 14.59 5.62
N GLU A 153 8.11 15.20 4.64
CA GLU A 153 7.70 16.45 4.03
C GLU A 153 7.77 16.33 2.49
N LEU A 154 6.64 16.51 1.82
CA LEU A 154 6.55 16.41 0.36
C LEU A 154 7.32 17.55 -0.36
N PRO A 155 7.35 18.80 0.13
CA PRO A 155 8.12 19.87 -0.49
C PRO A 155 9.61 19.57 -0.64
N GLN A 156 10.30 19.15 0.44
CA GLN A 156 11.73 18.80 0.38
C GLN A 156 11.97 17.59 -0.53
N TRP A 157 11.03 16.64 -0.57
CA TRP A 157 11.15 15.47 -1.44
C TRP A 157 11.11 15.85 -2.92
N ILE A 158 10.17 16.73 -3.32
CA ILE A 158 10.07 17.25 -4.71
C ILE A 158 11.32 18.06 -5.09
N GLU A 159 11.84 18.92 -4.20
CA GLU A 159 13.07 19.67 -4.47
C GLU A 159 14.30 18.76 -4.61
N SER A 160 14.36 17.68 -3.81
CA SER A 160 15.41 16.67 -3.93
C SER A 160 15.34 15.91 -5.25
N LEU A 161 14.12 15.55 -5.69
CA LEU A 161 13.89 14.93 -6.99
C LEU A 161 14.31 15.85 -8.14
N LYS A 162 13.91 17.13 -8.07
CA LYS A 162 14.31 18.15 -9.04
C LYS A 162 15.83 18.24 -9.19
N THR A 163 16.55 18.30 -8.07
CA THR A 163 18.01 18.33 -8.05
C THR A 163 18.63 17.08 -8.71
N LYS A 164 18.07 15.89 -8.45
CA LYS A 164 18.55 14.64 -9.06
C LYS A 164 18.34 14.61 -10.58
N LEU A 165 17.20 15.11 -11.05
CA LEU A 165 16.88 15.17 -12.48
C LEU A 165 17.73 16.22 -13.20
N GLU A 166 17.94 17.39 -12.60
CA GLU A 166 18.80 18.44 -13.17
C GLU A 166 20.24 17.93 -13.35
N ALA A 167 20.74 17.10 -12.43
CA ALA A 167 22.05 16.44 -12.56
C ALA A 167 22.14 15.47 -13.76
N GLN A 168 21.01 15.08 -14.34
CA GLN A 168 20.90 14.25 -15.54
C GLN A 168 20.48 15.04 -16.79
N ASP A 169 20.57 16.37 -16.75
CA ASP A 169 20.10 17.27 -17.82
C ASP A 169 18.61 17.08 -18.14
N GLN A 170 17.81 16.77 -17.12
CA GLN A 170 16.36 16.65 -17.19
C GLN A 170 15.71 17.69 -16.26
N ALA A 171 14.88 18.56 -16.83
CA ALA A 171 14.12 19.51 -16.02
C ALA A 171 12.84 18.84 -15.51
N LEU A 172 12.59 18.93 -14.21
CA LEU A 172 11.32 18.52 -13.63
C LEU A 172 10.24 19.56 -13.90
N MET A 173 9.14 19.15 -14.53
CA MET A 173 7.96 19.99 -14.69
C MET A 173 6.99 19.74 -13.53
N VAL A 174 6.86 20.71 -12.63
CA VAL A 174 5.86 20.70 -11.56
C VAL A 174 4.55 21.28 -12.12
N LEU A 175 3.49 20.47 -12.11
CA LEU A 175 2.14 20.84 -12.57
C LEU A 175 1.31 21.46 -11.44
N LEU A 176 1.51 20.97 -10.21
CA LEU A 176 0.96 21.52 -8.98
C LEU A 176 2.02 21.44 -7.89
N GLU A 177 2.41 22.61 -7.38
CA GLU A 177 3.31 22.70 -6.24
C GLU A 177 2.71 22.01 -5.01
N PRO A 178 3.54 21.38 -4.15
CA PRO A 178 3.11 20.77 -2.90
C PRO A 178 2.15 21.66 -2.12
N THR A 179 0.93 21.18 -1.92
CA THR A 179 -0.12 21.91 -1.24
C THR A 179 -0.92 21.00 -0.32
N GLN A 180 -1.42 21.52 0.79
CA GLN A 180 -2.22 20.74 1.72
C GLN A 180 -3.68 20.69 1.29
N GLN A 181 -4.25 19.49 1.31
CA GLN A 181 -5.65 19.24 1.01
C GLN A 181 -6.26 18.36 2.10
N MET A 182 -7.49 18.68 2.49
CA MET A 182 -8.28 17.84 3.37
C MET A 182 -9.14 16.90 2.53
N ILE A 183 -8.90 15.59 2.65
CA ILE A 183 -9.64 14.54 1.94
C ILE A 183 -10.30 13.65 2.99
N GLY A 184 -11.62 13.77 3.15
CA GLY A 184 -12.35 13.12 4.22
C GLY A 184 -11.96 13.69 5.59
N ASP A 185 -11.45 12.83 6.47
CA ASP A 185 -11.00 13.15 7.83
C ASP A 185 -9.48 13.30 7.95
N ARG A 186 -8.76 13.33 6.83
CA ARG A 186 -7.29 13.33 6.78
C ARG A 186 -6.77 14.54 6.02
N VAL A 187 -5.58 14.98 6.42
CA VAL A 187 -4.83 16.02 5.72
C VAL A 187 -3.69 15.36 4.94
N TYR A 188 -3.60 15.70 3.66
CA TYR A 188 -2.54 15.25 2.76
C TYR A 188 -1.79 16.47 2.23
N GLU A 189 -0.48 16.35 2.08
CA GLU A 189 0.23 17.15 1.08
C GLU A 189 0.10 16.44 -0.26
N VAL A 190 -0.24 17.22 -1.29
CA VAL A 190 -0.47 16.74 -2.66
C VAL A 190 0.41 17.56 -3.60
N ALA A 191 1.10 16.89 -4.52
CA ALA A 191 1.86 17.53 -5.59
C ALA A 191 1.65 16.78 -6.90
N PHE A 192 1.74 17.51 -8.02
CA PHE A 192 1.73 16.89 -9.35
C PHE A 192 2.97 17.29 -10.13
N ILE A 193 3.55 16.32 -10.81
CA ILE A 193 4.61 16.53 -11.80
C ILE A 193 4.18 15.94 -13.15
N ALA A 194 4.79 16.40 -14.22
CA ALA A 194 4.76 15.72 -15.51
C ALA A 194 5.97 14.81 -15.63
N ASP A 195 5.78 13.61 -16.19
CA ASP A 195 6.88 12.80 -16.67
C ASP A 195 7.51 13.37 -17.95
N MET A 196 8.50 12.68 -18.51
CA MET A 196 9.24 13.13 -19.69
C MET A 196 8.37 13.34 -20.95
N ASP A 197 7.18 12.77 -20.99
CA ASP A 197 6.23 12.85 -22.11
C ASP A 197 4.94 13.60 -21.74
N GLY A 198 4.92 14.24 -20.56
CA GLY A 198 3.81 15.08 -20.08
C GLY A 198 2.69 14.32 -19.37
N LEU A 199 2.89 13.04 -19.01
CA LEU A 199 1.91 12.30 -18.22
C LEU A 199 1.89 12.85 -16.78
N PRO A 200 0.72 13.26 -16.25
CA PRO A 200 0.64 13.70 -14.86
C PRO A 200 0.81 12.55 -13.87
N ILE A 201 1.66 12.78 -12.87
CA ILE A 201 1.91 11.89 -11.73
C ILE A 201 1.66 12.66 -10.44
N GLU A 202 0.74 12.17 -9.63
CA GLU A 202 0.40 12.66 -8.30
C GLU A 202 1.26 11.97 -7.23
N PHE A 203 1.70 12.76 -6.25
CA PHE A 203 2.29 12.27 -5.02
C PHE A 203 1.49 12.72 -3.81
N LEU A 204 1.24 11.79 -2.89
CA LEU A 204 0.52 12.03 -1.64
C LEU A 204 1.45 11.76 -0.46
N ASN A 205 1.48 12.70 0.50
CA ASN A 205 2.07 12.50 1.81
C ASN A 205 1.01 12.76 2.88
N ARG A 206 0.61 11.73 3.63
CA ARG A 206 -0.40 11.86 4.68
C ARG A 206 0.23 12.46 5.94
N LEU A 207 -0.24 13.64 6.33
CA LEU A 207 0.18 14.28 7.57
C LEU A 207 -0.45 13.56 8.78
N LYS A 208 0.36 13.38 9.84
CA LYS A 208 -0.04 12.72 11.09
C LYS A 208 -0.90 13.63 11.96
#